data_AF-A0A917XQM6-F1
#
_entry.id   AF-A0A917XQM6-F1
#
_cell.length_a   1.000
_cell.length_b   1.000
_cell.length_c   1.000
_cell.angle_alpha   90.00
_cell.angle_beta   90.00
_cell.angle_gamma   90.00
#
_symmetry.space_group_name_H-M   'P 1'
#
loop_
_entity.id
_entity.type
_entity.pdbx_description
1 polymer ?
#
loop_
_entity_poly.entity_id
_entity_poly.type
_entity_poly.pdbx_seq_one_letter_code
_entity_poly.pdbx_strand_id
1 'polypeptide(L)' 'MAFRVDLTVQVEDALKELPDDGHRDVMEVIAAALTRRGSWPAPGGWDGAVQQGRRGWVAYAAYRDGIEVYEVGWTG' A
#
# COMPACT_ATOMS: atom_id res chain seq x y z
N MET A 1 17.71 4.95 -8.05
CA MET A 1 16.66 5.81 -7.46
C MET A 1 15.74 4.90 -6.66
N ALA A 2 15.71 5.04 -5.33
CA ALA A 2 14.79 4.29 -4.48
C ALA A 2 13.44 5.01 -4.49
N PHE A 3 12.34 4.26 -4.62
CA PHE A 3 10.99 4.83 -4.57
C PHE A 3 10.54 4.91 -3.12
N ARG A 4 9.79 5.96 -2.80
CA ARG A 4 9.29 6.22 -1.46
C ARG A 4 7.96 5.50 -1.25
N VAL A 5 7.76 5.00 -0.04
CA VAL A 5 6.46 4.57 0.46
C VAL A 5 6.19 5.43 1.69
N ASP A 6 5.16 6.25 1.60
CA ASP A 6 4.65 6.98 2.75
C ASP A 6 3.43 6.25 3.31
N LEU A 7 3.38 6.10 4.62
CA LEU A 7 2.25 5.51 5.32
C LEU A 7 1.55 6.60 6.10
N THR A 8 0.23 6.69 5.98
CA THR A 8 -0.53 7.51 6.91
C THR A 8 -0.43 6.94 8.33
N VAL A 9 -0.58 7.79 9.34
CA VAL A 9 -0.56 7.36 10.76
C VAL A 9 -1.55 6.23 11.03
N GLN A 10 -2.74 6.30 10.43
CA GLN A 10 -3.75 5.24 10.55
C GLN A 10 -3.25 3.89 10.01
N VAL A 11 -2.52 3.89 8.90
CA VAL A 11 -1.93 2.67 8.33
C VAL A 11 -0.80 2.15 9.22
N GLU A 12 0.06 3.03 9.73
CA GLU A 12 1.11 2.61 10.66
C GLU A 12 0.53 1.96 11.92
N ASP A 13 -0.56 2.50 12.46
CA ASP A 13 -1.24 1.95 13.62
C ASP A 13 -1.95 0.64 13.30
N ALA A 14 -2.67 0.56 12.17
CA ALA A 14 -3.29 -0.68 11.72
C ALA A 14 -2.28 -1.82 11.54
N LEU A 15 -1.10 -1.52 10.97
CA LEU A 15 -0.03 -2.50 10.80
C LEU A 15 0.51 -3.04 12.13
N LYS A 16 0.55 -2.22 13.19
CA LYS A 16 0.99 -2.65 14.53
C LYS A 16 -0.02 -3.57 15.22
N GLU A 17 -1.29 -3.46 14.86
CA GLU A 17 -2.37 -4.27 15.43
C GLU A 17 -2.55 -5.64 14.74
N LEU A 18 -1.98 -5.81 13.55
CA LEU A 18 -2.06 -7.06 12.81
C LEU A 18 -1.18 -8.16 13.45
N PRO A 19 -1.63 -9.43 13.42
CA PRO A 19 -0.74 -10.55 13.70
C PRO A 19 0.38 -10.64 12.66
N ASP A 20 1.48 -11.32 12.98
CA ASP A 20 2.67 -11.42 12.12
C ASP A 20 2.36 -11.84 10.67
N ASP A 21 1.44 -12.79 10.48
CA ASP A 21 1.02 -13.25 9.16
C ASP A 21 0.27 -12.15 8.39
N GLY A 22 -0.59 -11.40 9.08
CA GLY A 22 -1.31 -10.27 8.48
C GLY A 22 -0.38 -9.11 8.14
N HIS A 23 0.55 -8.79 9.03
CA HIS A 23 1.58 -7.80 8.77
C HIS A 23 2.43 -8.18 7.55
N ARG A 24 2.87 -9.45 7.45
CA ARG A 24 3.61 -9.94 6.28
C ARG A 24 2.80 -9.84 5.00
N ASP A 25 1.56 -10.33 5.01
CA ASP A 25 0.69 -10.31 3.83
C ASP A 25 0.50 -8.86 3.32
N VAL A 26 0.20 -7.90 4.21
CA VAL A 26 0.02 -6.50 3.82
C VAL A 26 1.32 -5.89 3.29
N MET A 27 2.46 -6.14 3.94
CA MET A 27 3.76 -5.64 3.47
C MET A 27 4.14 -6.18 2.08
N GLU A 28 3.80 -7.43 1.78
CA GLU A 28 3.96 -8.00 0.43
C GLU A 28 3.08 -7.26 -0.60
N VAL A 29 1.85 -6.87 -0.23
CA VAL A 29 0.98 -6.07 -1.11
C VAL A 29 1.56 -4.67 -1.35
N ILE A 30 2.09 -4.01 -0.31
CA ILE A 30 2.76 -2.69 -0.45
C ILE A 30 3.96 -2.81 -1.41
N ALA A 31 4.79 -3.84 -1.25
CA ALA A 31 5.92 -4.07 -2.14
C ALA A 31 5.47 -4.36 -3.59
N ALA A 32 4.38 -5.11 -3.77
CA ALA A 32 3.79 -5.36 -5.08
C ALA A 32 3.25 -4.07 -5.73
N ALA A 33 2.57 -3.21 -4.96
CA ALA A 33 2.08 -1.92 -5.43
C ALA A 33 3.24 -1.02 -5.90
N LEU A 34 4.35 -0.97 -5.13
CA LEU A 34 5.53 -0.18 -5.48
C LEU A 34 6.25 -0.65 -6.76
N THR A 35 6.24 -1.96 -7.02
CA THR A 35 6.95 -2.56 -8.16
C THR A 35 6.16 -2.50 -9.47
N ARG A 36 4.82 -2.47 -9.42
CA ARG A 36 3.94 -2.45 -10.60
C ARG A 36 3.61 -1.03 -11.09
N ARG A 37 4.63 -0.26 -11.46
CA ARG A 37 4.44 1.15 -11.86
C ARG A 37 3.56 1.39 -13.08
N GLY A 38 3.52 0.41 -13.99
CA GLY A 38 2.66 0.50 -15.18
C GLY A 38 1.16 0.51 -14.85
N SER A 39 0.77 0.11 -13.64
CA SER A 39 -0.62 0.14 -13.17
C SER A 39 -0.88 1.25 -12.15
N TRP A 40 0.05 2.19 -11.97
CA TRP A 40 -0.18 3.31 -11.07
C TRP A 40 -1.25 4.25 -11.63
N PRO A 41 -2.13 4.80 -10.77
CA PRO A 41 -3.00 5.88 -11.17
C PRO A 41 -2.18 7.11 -11.57
N ALA A 42 -2.84 8.06 -12.26
CA ALA A 42 -2.18 9.29 -12.68
C ALA A 42 -1.61 10.05 -11.46
N PRO A 43 -0.31 10.40 -11.44
CA PRO A 43 0.29 11.03 -10.27
C PRO A 43 -0.36 12.37 -9.92
N GLY A 44 -0.66 12.59 -8.64
CA GLY A 44 -1.23 13.85 -8.14
C GLY A 44 -2.68 14.11 -8.59
N GLY A 45 -3.37 13.11 -9.15
CA GLY A 45 -4.81 13.14 -9.42
C GLY A 45 -5.63 12.81 -8.18
N TRP A 46 -6.96 12.86 -8.31
CA TRP A 46 -7.91 12.37 -7.30
C TRP A 46 -8.05 10.83 -7.32
N ASP A 47 -7.39 10.16 -8.26
CA ASP A 47 -7.50 8.74 -8.49
C ASP A 47 -6.59 7.95 -7.54
N GLY A 48 -7.19 7.16 -6.66
CA GLY A 48 -6.51 6.12 -5.88
C GLY A 48 -6.56 4.76 -6.59
N ALA A 49 -5.72 3.84 -6.14
CA ALA A 49 -5.75 2.45 -6.56
C ALA A 49 -5.84 1.52 -5.35
N VAL A 50 -6.51 0.38 -5.54
CA VAL A 50 -6.53 -0.71 -4.56
C VAL A 50 -5.74 -1.88 -5.12
N GLN A 51 -4.70 -2.30 -4.42
CA GLN A 51 -3.96 -3.51 -4.73
C GLN A 51 -4.37 -4.62 -3.77
N GLN A 52 -4.77 -5.75 -4.33
CA GLN A 52 -5.16 -6.95 -3.59
C GLN A 52 -4.00 -7.95 -3.59
N GLY A 53 -3.79 -8.59 -2.44
CA GLY A 53 -2.95 -9.76 -2.25
C GLY A 53 -3.81 -11.00 -1.97
N ARG A 54 -3.23 -12.03 -1.35
CA ARG A 54 -3.96 -13.27 -1.04
C ARG A 54 -5.00 -13.10 0.06
N ARG A 55 -4.63 -12.35 1.10
CA ARG A 55 -5.49 -12.04 2.27
C ARG A 55 -5.36 -10.59 2.72
N GLY A 56 -4.36 -9.86 2.23
CA GLY A 56 -4.17 -8.44 2.49
C GLY A 56 -4.60 -7.58 1.30
N TRP A 57 -4.87 -6.32 1.54
CA TRP A 57 -5.10 -5.31 0.52
C TRP A 57 -4.62 -3.94 1.00
N VAL A 58 -4.31 -3.06 0.06
CA VAL A 58 -3.90 -1.68 0.33
C VAL A 58 -4.56 -0.71 -0.64
N ALA A 59 -4.97 0.45 -0.15
CA ALA A 59 -5.40 1.57 -0.95
C ALA A 59 -4.32 2.66 -0.93
N TYR A 60 -3.96 3.16 -2.11
CA TYR A 60 -2.84 4.09 -2.26
C TYR A 60 -3.05 5.12 -3.36
N ALA A 61 -2.42 6.28 -3.18
CA ALA A 61 -2.22 7.28 -4.22
C ALA A 61 -0.80 7.12 -4.79
N ALA A 62 -0.63 7.43 -6.08
CA ALA A 62 0.69 7.44 -6.72
C ALA A 62 1.22 8.86 -6.88
N TYR A 63 2.53 9.00 -6.69
CA TYR A 63 3.30 10.20 -6.96
C TYR A 63 4.44 9.87 -7.92
N ARG A 64 5.16 10.89 -8.39
CA ARG A 64 6.25 10.71 -9.35
C ARG A 64 7.38 9.83 -8.81
N ASP A 65 7.58 9.84 -7.50
CA ASP A 65 8.70 9.22 -6.79
C ASP A 65 8.28 8.12 -5.81
N GLY A 66 6.98 7.78 -5.73
CA GLY A 66 6.51 6.83 -4.73
C GLY A 66 5.00 6.65 -4.70
N ILE A 67 4.55 6.01 -3.63
CA ILE A 67 3.14 5.85 -3.30
C ILE A 67 2.89 6.29 -1.86
N GLU A 68 1.70 6.81 -1.61
CA GLU A 68 1.17 7.03 -0.25
C GLU A 68 0.08 6.00 0.02
N VAL A 69 0.25 5.20 1.06
CA VAL A 69 -0.73 4.22 1.50
C VAL A 69 -1.58 4.84 2.60
N TYR A 70 -2.87 5.01 2.32
CA TYR A 70 -3.82 5.65 3.23
C TYR A 70 -4.79 4.66 3.87
N GLU A 71 -4.89 3.44 3.36
CA GLU A 71 -5.70 2.39 3.97
C GLU A 71 -5.11 1.01 3.71
N VAL A 72 -5.24 0.12 4.68
CA VAL A 72 -4.83 -1.29 4.57
C VAL A 72 -5.87 -2.16 5.24
N GLY A 73 -5.92 -3.42 4.83
CA GLY A 73 -6.69 -4.42 5.56
C GLY A 73 -6.20 -5.83 5.30
N TRP A 74 -6.64 -6.73 6.17
CA TRP A 74 -6.33 -8.15 6.12
C TRP A 74 -7.56 -8.95 6.53
N THR A 75 -7.88 -10.00 5.79
CA THR A 75 -9.09 -10.81 5.99
C THR A 75 -8.75 -12.19 6.57
N GLY A 76 -7.71 -12.27 7.41
CA GLY A 76 -7.28 -13.50 8.08
C GLY A 76 -7.75 -13.59 9.52
#